data_AF-A0A7C4I8H3-F1
#
_entry.id   AF-A0A7C4I8H3-F1
#
_cell.length_a   1.000
_cell.length_b   1.000
_cell.length_c   1.000
_cell.angle_alpha   90.00
_cell.angle_beta   90.00
_cell.angle_gamma   90.00
#
_symmetry.space_group_name_H-M   'P 1'
#
loop_
_entity.id
_entity.type
_entity.pdbx_description
1 polymer ?
#
loop_
_entity_poly.entity_id
_entity_poly.type
_entity_poly.pdbx_seq_one_letter_code
_entity_poly.pdbx_strand_id
1 'polypeptide(L)'
;MAARDARALSLADLTNRDAAAGLKAALEQGANVAVQLLGRTDGFWGDDRVRIPLPEWLQRGESALKLMGRGREVDELKVGVNRAAEQAVPEAKHLLVNAVRTMSVKDAKSILAGGDDSVTKFFAEKTRAPLATRFLPIVTKV
;
A
#
# COMPACT_ATOMS: atom_id res chain seq x y z
N MET A 1 -54.75 11.31 -0.10
CA MET A 1 -54.21 10.14 0.63
C MET A 1 -52.90 9.74 -0.03
N ALA A 2 -51.78 10.24 0.48
CA ALA A 2 -50.46 10.04 -0.12
C ALA A 2 -49.88 8.69 0.31
N ALA A 3 -49.76 7.75 -0.63
CA ALA A 3 -49.08 6.49 -0.39
C ALA A 3 -47.58 6.76 -0.19
N ARG A 4 -47.10 6.53 1.03
CA ARG A 4 -45.67 6.48 1.32
C ARG A 4 -45.16 5.14 0.78
N ASP A 5 -44.50 5.17 -0.36
CA ASP A 5 -43.71 4.04 -0.86
C ASP A 5 -42.57 3.75 0.13
N ALA A 6 -42.81 2.80 1.02
CA ALA A 6 -41.75 2.18 1.81
C ALA A 6 -40.82 1.47 0.83
N ARG A 7 -39.70 2.12 0.47
CA ARG A 7 -38.61 1.49 -0.29
C ARG A 7 -38.11 0.29 0.50
N ALA A 8 -38.59 -0.90 0.13
CA ALA A 8 -38.12 -2.16 0.67
C ALA A 8 -36.63 -2.28 0.33
N LEU A 9 -35.78 -2.21 1.35
CA LEU A 9 -34.41 -2.72 1.28
C LEU A 9 -34.51 -4.18 0.83
N SER A 10 -34.12 -4.47 -0.40
CA SER A 10 -34.15 -5.85 -0.88
C SER A 10 -33.13 -6.69 -0.10
N LEU A 11 -33.35 -8.01 0.02
CA LEU A 11 -32.36 -8.89 0.64
C LEU A 11 -30.99 -8.78 -0.06
N ALA A 12 -30.99 -8.51 -1.37
CA ALA A 12 -29.77 -8.26 -2.15
C ALA A 12 -29.03 -6.98 -1.72
N ASP A 13 -29.75 -5.94 -1.28
CA ASP A 13 -29.13 -4.71 -0.77
C ASP A 13 -28.56 -4.90 0.64
N LEU A 14 -29.21 -5.72 1.47
CA LEU A 14 -28.68 -6.11 2.79
C LEU A 14 -27.43 -6.97 2.63
N THR A 15 -27.45 -8.00 1.78
CA THR A 15 -26.26 -8.84 1.53
C THR A 15 -25.11 -8.06 0.90
N ASN A 16 -25.40 -7.10 0.01
CA ASN A 16 -24.38 -6.20 -0.54
C ASN A 16 -23.74 -5.31 0.54
N ARG A 17 -24.51 -4.85 1.53
CA ARG A 17 -24.00 -4.05 2.65
C ARG A 17 -23.13 -4.89 3.58
N ASP A 18 -23.56 -6.11 3.88
CA ASP A 18 -22.80 -7.04 4.73
C ASP A 18 -21.49 -7.45 4.06
N ALA A 19 -21.51 -7.75 2.76
CA ALA A 19 -20.30 -8.02 1.97
C ALA A 19 -19.35 -6.82 1.94
N ALA A 20 -19.87 -5.61 1.75
CA ALA A 20 -19.07 -4.39 1.79
C ALA A 20 -18.46 -4.13 3.18
N ALA A 21 -19.21 -4.41 4.26
CA ALA A 21 -18.72 -4.29 5.63
C ALA A 21 -17.60 -5.30 5.92
N GLY A 22 -17.78 -6.56 5.53
CA GLY A 22 -16.77 -7.61 5.66
C GLY A 22 -15.49 -7.28 4.89
N LEU A 23 -15.63 -6.83 3.64
CA LEU A 23 -14.49 -6.39 2.83
C LEU A 23 -13.76 -5.22 3.48
N LYS A 24 -14.47 -4.21 3.99
CA LYS A 24 -13.84 -3.08 4.70
C LYS A 24 -13.06 -3.55 5.92
N ALA A 25 -13.64 -4.41 6.75
CA ALA A 25 -12.97 -4.93 7.94
C ALA A 25 -11.69 -5.70 7.56
N ALA A 26 -11.76 -6.57 6.55
CA ALA A 26 -10.62 -7.33 6.06
C ALA A 26 -9.51 -6.42 5.50
N LEU A 27 -9.87 -5.40 4.72
CA LEU A 27 -8.90 -4.45 4.15
C LEU A 27 -8.30 -3.51 5.20
N GLU A 28 -9.06 -3.08 6.20
CA GLU A 28 -8.55 -2.28 7.31
C GLU A 28 -7.53 -3.10 8.14
N GLN A 29 -7.88 -4.34 8.47
CA GLN A 29 -6.97 -5.26 9.15
C GLN A 29 -5.72 -5.55 8.32
N GLY A 30 -5.88 -5.86 7.02
CA GLY A 30 -4.79 -6.14 6.10
C GLY A 30 -3.84 -4.96 5.95
N ALA A 31 -4.37 -3.74 5.82
CA ALA A 31 -3.56 -2.52 5.79
C ALA A 31 -2.76 -2.32 7.09
N ASN A 32 -3.38 -2.56 8.26
CA ASN A 32 -2.69 -2.47 9.54
C ASN A 32 -1.54 -3.48 9.65
N VAL A 33 -1.79 -4.74 9.26
CA VAL A 33 -0.77 -5.80 9.29
C VAL A 33 0.35 -5.50 8.30
N ALA A 34 0.04 -5.08 7.08
CA ALA A 34 1.04 -4.75 6.07
C ALA A 34 1.98 -3.64 6.53
N VAL A 35 1.43 -2.57 7.12
CA VAL A 35 2.24 -1.47 7.67
C VAL A 35 3.13 -1.95 8.83
N GLN A 36 2.61 -2.81 9.71
CA GLN A 36 3.40 -3.36 10.81
C GLN A 36 4.55 -4.25 10.32
N LEU A 37 4.30 -5.07 9.30
CA LEU A 37 5.30 -5.98 8.73
C LEU A 37 6.40 -5.25 7.97
N LEU A 38 6.03 -4.21 7.23
CA LEU A 38 6.95 -3.47 6.35
C LEU A 38 7.61 -2.27 7.04
N GLY A 39 7.00 -1.73 8.10
CA GLY A 39 7.52 -0.58 8.84
C GLY A 39 8.54 -0.91 9.93
N ARG A 40 8.82 -2.20 10.17
CA ARG A 40 9.83 -2.64 11.13
C ARG A 40 11.21 -2.76 10.47
N THR A 41 12.25 -2.78 11.30
CA THR A 41 13.61 -3.13 10.88
C THR A 41 13.61 -4.43 10.09
N ASP A 42 14.16 -4.38 8.88
CA ASP A 42 14.26 -5.48 7.92
C ASP A 42 12.91 -5.95 7.37
N GLY A 43 11.87 -5.12 7.48
CA GLY A 43 10.57 -5.33 6.84
C GLY A 43 10.65 -5.33 5.31
N PHE A 44 11.56 -4.54 4.74
CA PHE A 44 11.88 -4.58 3.31
C PHE A 44 13.17 -5.34 3.05
N TRP A 45 14.23 -5.02 3.81
CA TRP A 45 15.54 -5.63 3.55
C TRP A 45 15.54 -7.13 3.79
N GLY A 46 14.76 -7.64 4.74
CA GLY A 46 14.71 -9.06 5.09
C GLY A 46 13.82 -9.94 4.20
N ASP A 47 13.05 -9.37 3.26
CA ASP A 47 12.10 -10.12 2.42
C ASP A 47 12.31 -9.80 0.93
N ASP A 48 12.83 -10.77 0.17
CA ASP A 48 13.16 -10.64 -1.25
C ASP A 48 11.96 -10.26 -2.13
N ARG A 49 10.72 -10.52 -1.68
CA ARG A 49 9.50 -10.21 -2.45
C ARG A 49 9.17 -8.73 -2.45
N VAL A 50 9.66 -8.00 -1.45
CA VAL A 50 9.38 -6.57 -1.24
C VAL A 50 10.64 -5.71 -1.18
N ARG A 51 11.83 -6.32 -1.09
CA ARG A 51 13.11 -5.62 -1.10
C ARG A 51 13.20 -4.69 -2.31
N ILE A 52 13.52 -3.43 -2.04
CA ILE A 52 13.70 -2.41 -3.07
C ILE A 52 15.10 -2.56 -3.65
N PRO A 53 15.24 -2.92 -4.94
CA PRO A 53 16.54 -2.97 -5.57
C PRO A 53 17.03 -1.57 -5.89
N LEU A 54 18.34 -1.43 -6.13
CA LEU A 54 18.87 -0.19 -6.68
C LEU A 54 18.26 0.08 -8.07
N PRO A 55 18.15 1.34 -8.50
CA PRO A 55 17.82 1.68 -9.87
C PRO A 55 18.70 0.93 -10.89
N GLU A 56 18.14 0.57 -12.05
CA GLU A 56 18.84 -0.23 -13.08
C GLU A 56 20.20 0.35 -13.51
N TRP A 57 20.32 1.68 -13.53
CA TRP A 57 21.58 2.35 -13.87
C TRP A 57 22.69 2.10 -12.83
N LEU A 58 22.34 1.98 -11.55
CA LEU A 58 23.27 1.62 -10.48
C LEU A 58 23.60 0.13 -10.49
N GLN A 59 22.61 -0.73 -10.75
CA GLN A 59 22.85 -2.18 -10.85
C GLN A 59 23.87 -2.50 -11.95
N ARG A 60 23.76 -1.87 -13.11
CA ARG A 60 24.72 -2.04 -14.22
C ARG A 60 26.12 -1.53 -13.88
N GLY A 61 26.22 -0.48 -13.06
CA GLY A 61 27.49 0.10 -12.62
C GLY A 61 28.11 -0.57 -11.40
N GLU A 62 27.39 -1.44 -10.71
CA GLU A 62 27.80 -2.04 -9.43
C GLU A 62 29.16 -2.75 -9.52
N SER A 63 29.37 -3.58 -10.55
CA SER A 63 30.63 -4.29 -10.73
C SER A 63 31.82 -3.33 -10.93
N ALA A 64 31.62 -2.24 -11.68
CA ALA A 64 32.65 -1.24 -11.88
C ALA A 64 32.95 -0.47 -10.58
N LEU A 65 31.91 -0.09 -9.82
CA LEU A 65 32.05 0.57 -8.52
C LEU A 65 32.78 -0.32 -7.52
N LYS A 66 32.49 -1.63 -7.51
CA LYS A 66 33.20 -2.62 -6.68
C LYS A 66 34.68 -2.72 -7.05
N LEU A 67 35.01 -2.76 -8.34
CA LEU A 67 36.40 -2.78 -8.81
C LEU A 67 37.15 -1.50 -8.46
N MET A 68 36.46 -0.35 -8.38
CA MET A 68 37.02 0.93 -7.92
C MET A 68 37.11 1.04 -6.39
N GLY A 69 36.84 -0.05 -5.64
CA GLY A 69 36.91 -0.07 -4.18
C GLY A 69 35.66 0.48 -3.46
N ARG A 70 34.63 0.91 -4.19
CA ARG A 70 33.39 1.51 -3.66
C ARG A 70 32.29 0.48 -3.38
N GLY A 71 32.65 -0.80 -3.25
CA GLY A 71 31.68 -1.87 -3.00
C GLY A 71 30.88 -1.67 -1.71
N ARG A 72 31.53 -1.19 -0.65
CA ARG A 72 30.86 -0.91 0.64
C ARG A 72 29.80 0.17 0.52
N GLU A 73 30.09 1.26 -0.19
CA GLU A 73 29.12 2.34 -0.42
C GLU A 73 27.88 1.86 -1.17
N VAL A 74 28.06 0.95 -2.14
CA VAL A 74 26.95 0.36 -2.90
C VAL A 74 26.08 -0.52 -2.00
N ASP A 75 26.70 -1.34 -1.15
CA ASP A 75 25.96 -2.21 -0.22
C ASP A 75 25.26 -1.40 0.88
N GLU A 76 25.90 -0.34 1.39
CA GLU A 76 25.30 0.61 2.32
C GLU A 76 24.11 1.33 1.70
N LEU A 77 24.19 1.74 0.43
CA LEU A 77 23.08 2.37 -0.29
C LEU A 77 21.89 1.42 -0.44
N LYS A 78 22.13 0.13 -0.75
CA LYS A 78 21.07 -0.88 -0.82
C LYS A 78 20.31 -0.98 0.49
N VAL A 79 21.04 -1.08 1.60
CA VAL A 79 20.44 -1.13 2.94
C VAL A 79 19.74 0.18 3.26
N GLY A 80 20.36 1.32 2.95
CA GLY A 80 19.84 2.66 3.21
C GLY A 80 18.48 2.92 2.54
N VAL A 81 18.34 2.59 1.26
CA VAL A 81 17.07 2.75 0.51
C VAL A 81 15.96 1.92 1.15
N ASN A 82 16.24 0.67 1.50
CA ASN A 82 15.27 -0.20 2.15
C ASN A 82 14.92 0.31 3.57
N ARG A 83 15.91 0.81 4.32
CA ARG A 83 15.70 1.38 5.65
C ARG A 83 14.83 2.63 5.60
N ALA A 84 15.00 3.49 4.59
CA ALA A 84 14.11 4.63 4.41
C ALA A 84 12.70 4.24 4.05
N ALA A 85 12.50 3.19 3.24
CA ALA A 85 11.17 2.67 2.98
C ALA A 85 10.50 2.16 4.28
N GLU A 86 11.25 1.43 5.12
CA GLU A 86 10.77 0.98 6.44
C GLU A 86 10.38 2.17 7.34
N GLN A 87 11.17 3.25 7.34
CA GLN A 87 10.86 4.47 8.10
C GLN A 87 9.66 5.24 7.55
N ALA A 88 9.42 5.19 6.22
CA ALA A 88 8.32 5.89 5.58
C ALA A 88 6.99 5.15 5.71
N VAL A 89 6.99 3.81 5.73
CA VAL A 89 5.76 3.00 5.74
C VAL A 89 4.76 3.34 6.86
N PRO A 90 5.16 3.66 8.10
CA PRO A 90 4.23 4.09 9.15
C PRO A 90 3.34 5.28 8.74
N GLU A 91 3.84 6.20 7.92
CA GLU A 91 3.07 7.34 7.40
C GLU A 91 1.91 6.92 6.48
N ALA A 92 1.98 5.73 5.88
CA ALA A 92 0.92 5.20 5.03
C ALA A 92 -0.31 4.74 5.83
N LYS A 93 -0.16 4.41 7.12
CA LYS A 93 -1.22 3.77 7.92
C LYS A 93 -2.52 4.54 7.86
N HIS A 94 -2.46 5.83 8.19
CA HIS A 94 -3.64 6.68 8.21
C HIS A 94 -4.27 6.83 6.82
N LEU A 95 -3.46 6.93 5.76
CA LEU A 95 -3.96 7.06 4.39
C LEU A 95 -4.68 5.78 3.93
N LEU A 96 -4.09 4.61 4.17
CA LEU A 96 -4.67 3.33 3.80
C LEU A 96 -5.97 3.05 4.59
N VAL A 97 -5.95 3.23 5.90
CA VAL A 97 -7.14 3.05 6.74
C VAL A 97 -8.25 4.02 6.34
N ASN A 98 -7.92 5.29 6.08
CA ASN A 98 -8.92 6.28 5.65
C ASN A 98 -9.51 5.95 4.28
N ALA A 99 -8.71 5.43 3.34
CA ALA A 99 -9.21 4.98 2.04
C ALA A 99 -10.25 3.86 2.21
N VAL A 100 -9.98 2.88 3.09
CA VAL A 100 -10.93 1.80 3.39
C VAL A 100 -12.20 2.33 4.08
N ARG A 101 -12.05 3.23 5.06
CA ARG A 101 -13.21 3.80 5.78
C ARG A 101 -14.14 4.58 4.86
N THR A 102 -13.57 5.35 3.93
CA THR A 102 -14.30 6.18 2.96
C THR A 102 -14.74 5.41 1.70
N MET A 103 -14.43 4.12 1.61
CA MET A 103 -14.85 3.24 0.51
C MET A 103 -16.39 3.20 0.40
N SER A 104 -16.90 3.44 -0.80
CA SER A 104 -18.33 3.36 -1.08
C SER A 104 -18.78 1.91 -1.33
N VAL A 105 -20.10 1.67 -1.29
CA VAL A 105 -20.66 0.36 -1.70
C VAL A 105 -20.34 0.06 -3.17
N LYS A 106 -20.22 1.09 -4.01
CA LYS A 106 -19.82 0.94 -5.42
C LYS A 106 -18.37 0.45 -5.52
N ASP A 107 -17.45 1.06 -4.77
CA ASP A 107 -16.05 0.64 -4.75
C ASP A 107 -15.91 -0.81 -4.27
N ALA A 108 -16.65 -1.17 -3.20
CA ALA A 108 -16.67 -2.54 -2.69
C ALA A 108 -17.17 -3.54 -3.75
N LYS A 109 -18.25 -3.21 -4.48
CA LYS A 109 -18.74 -4.02 -5.60
C LYS A 109 -17.71 -4.14 -6.72
N SER A 110 -17.05 -3.04 -7.08
CA SER A 110 -15.98 -3.03 -8.08
C SER A 110 -14.78 -3.88 -7.68
N ILE A 111 -14.44 -3.92 -6.39
CA ILE A 111 -13.39 -4.81 -5.86
C ILE A 111 -13.83 -6.27 -5.92
N LEU A 112 -15.05 -6.59 -5.48
CA LEU A 112 -15.56 -7.97 -5.42
C LEU A 112 -15.80 -8.58 -6.81
N ALA A 113 -16.22 -7.77 -7.78
CA ALA A 113 -16.47 -8.20 -9.15
C ALA A 113 -15.24 -8.03 -10.07
N GLY A 114 -14.17 -7.43 -9.56
CA GLY A 114 -12.97 -7.15 -10.33
C GLY A 114 -11.97 -8.31 -10.33
N GLY A 115 -10.87 -8.14 -11.09
CA GLY A 115 -9.77 -9.11 -11.14
C GLY A 115 -8.78 -8.99 -9.99
N ASP A 116 -7.70 -9.77 -10.06
CA ASP A 116 -6.69 -9.94 -9.01
C ASP A 116 -6.04 -8.64 -8.51
N ASP A 117 -6.03 -7.58 -9.33
CA ASP A 117 -5.41 -6.30 -9.02
C ASP A 117 -6.39 -5.21 -8.54
N SER A 118 -7.67 -5.54 -8.37
CA SER A 118 -8.72 -4.55 -8.10
C SER A 118 -8.53 -3.81 -6.78
N VAL A 119 -8.07 -4.52 -5.74
CA VAL A 119 -7.72 -3.93 -4.44
C VAL A 119 -6.52 -2.99 -4.60
N THR A 120 -5.50 -3.41 -5.35
CA THR A 120 -4.29 -2.62 -5.60
C THR A 120 -4.61 -1.33 -6.34
N LYS A 121 -5.44 -1.42 -7.39
CA LYS A 121 -5.92 -0.25 -8.15
C LYS A 121 -6.68 0.72 -7.27
N PHE A 122 -7.61 0.23 -6.46
CA PHE A 122 -8.36 1.05 -5.51
C PHE A 122 -7.44 1.84 -4.58
N PHE A 123 -6.47 1.17 -3.93
CA PHE A 123 -5.54 1.86 -3.05
C PHE A 123 -4.65 2.84 -3.82
N ALA A 124 -4.14 2.47 -4.99
CA ALA A 124 -3.30 3.35 -5.80
C ALA A 124 -4.04 4.64 -6.17
N GLU A 125 -5.29 4.54 -6.61
CA GLU A 125 -6.14 5.69 -6.94
C GLU A 125 -6.39 6.60 -5.74
N LYS A 126 -6.63 6.03 -4.55
CA LYS A 126 -6.98 6.80 -3.35
C LYS A 126 -5.79 7.33 -2.57
N THR A 127 -4.62 6.72 -2.69
CA THR A 127 -3.50 6.96 -1.77
C THR A 127 -2.17 7.33 -2.43
N ARG A 128 -1.96 7.08 -3.72
CA ARG A 128 -0.63 7.26 -4.35
C ARG A 128 -0.11 8.69 -4.25
N ALA A 129 -0.94 9.68 -4.58
CA ALA A 129 -0.55 11.08 -4.50
C ALA A 129 -0.19 11.53 -3.06
N PRO A 130 -1.06 11.33 -2.05
CA PRO A 130 -0.71 11.73 -0.69
C PRO A 130 0.44 10.91 -0.09
N LEU A 131 0.60 9.63 -0.48
CA LEU A 131 1.76 8.83 -0.10
C LEU A 131 3.05 9.44 -0.63
N ALA A 132 3.09 9.80 -1.92
CA ALA A 132 4.27 10.41 -2.52
C ALA A 132 4.68 11.70 -1.78
N THR A 133 3.72 12.55 -1.43
CA THR A 133 3.99 13.78 -0.66
C THR A 133 4.58 13.48 0.73
N ARG A 134 4.10 12.45 1.42
CA ARG A 134 4.60 12.09 2.76
C ARG A 134 5.92 11.33 2.74
N PHE A 135 6.12 10.47 1.76
CA PHE A 135 7.27 9.57 1.69
C PHE A 135 8.51 10.27 1.15
N LEU A 136 8.34 11.16 0.16
CA LEU A 136 9.45 11.83 -0.51
C LEU A 136 10.48 12.45 0.46
N PRO A 137 10.11 13.27 1.45
CA PRO A 137 11.09 13.89 2.36
C PRO A 137 11.78 12.90 3.32
N ILE A 138 11.30 11.67 3.45
CA ILE A 138 11.92 10.61 4.25
C ILE A 138 12.93 9.85 3.39
N VAL A 139 12.52 9.48 2.17
CA VAL A 139 13.34 8.69 1.24
C VAL A 139 14.52 9.47 0.69
N THR A 140 14.40 10.79 0.51
CA THR A 140 15.50 11.63 -0.02
C THR A 140 16.59 11.97 0.99
N LYS A 141 16.49 11.50 2.24
CA LYS A 141 17.51 11.69 3.28
C LYS A 141 18.56 10.58 3.33
N VAL A 142 18.41 9.56 2.47
CA VAL A 142 19.35 8.43 2.30
C VAL A 142 20.53 8.83 1.43
#